data_AF-A0A6M5FEG2-F1
#
_entry.id   AF-A0A6M5FEG2-F1
#
_cell.length_a   1.000
_cell.length_b   1.000
_cell.length_c   1.000
_cell.angle_alpha   90.00
_cell.angle_beta   90.00
_cell.angle_gamma   90.00
#
_symmetry.space_group_name_H-M   'P 1'
#
loop_
_entity.id
_entity.type
_entity.pdbx_description
1 polymer ?
#
loop_
_entity_poly.entity_id
_entity_poly.type
_entity_poly.pdbx_seq_one_letter_code
_entity_poly.pdbx_strand_id
1 'polypeptide(L)'
;MKYADRWARLMQAVIDHTGASVAKVATWASHQADDVHNSISGGGLYGAASELSIYWIYGEELADWYERGDSPLVFKASKELVDMLRDPSEWAFTATRP
;
A
#
# COMPACT_ATOMS: atom_id res chain seq x y z
N MET A 1 -10.49 4.76 -8.95
CA MET A 1 -9.07 4.62 -8.59
C MET A 1 -8.71 3.15 -8.68
N LYS A 2 -7.59 2.77 -9.32
CA LYS A 2 -7.20 1.35 -9.39
C LYS A 2 -6.75 0.87 -8.01
N TYR A 3 -6.82 -0.44 -7.78
CA TYR A 3 -6.36 -1.03 -6.51
C TYR A 3 -4.87 -0.76 -6.26
N ALA A 4 -4.01 -0.90 -7.27
CA ALA A 4 -2.57 -0.62 -7.16
C ALA A 4 -2.32 0.82 -6.66
N ASP A 5 -2.99 1.80 -7.26
CA ASP A 5 -2.91 3.20 -6.81
C ASP A 5 -3.36 3.34 -5.36
N ARG A 6 -4.49 2.73 -4.97
CA ARG A 6 -5.01 2.81 -3.60
C ARG A 6 -4.08 2.19 -2.58
N TRP A 7 -3.52 1.05 -2.94
CA TRP A 7 -2.58 0.35 -2.10
C TRP A 7 -1.29 1.15 -1.91
N ALA A 8 -0.69 1.67 -2.98
CA ALA A 8 0.50 2.53 -2.90
C ALA A 8 0.23 3.80 -2.08
N ARG A 9 -0.94 4.42 -2.26
CA ARG A 9 -1.35 5.60 -1.50
C ARG A 9 -1.46 5.35 0.00
N LEU A 10 -2.09 4.24 0.38
CA LEU A 10 -2.19 3.85 1.79
C LEU A 10 -0.83 3.52 2.40
N MET A 11 0.02 2.78 1.67
CA MET A 11 1.38 2.50 2.14
C MET A 11 2.20 3.78 2.32
N GLN A 12 2.23 4.65 1.30
CA GLN A 12 2.97 5.91 1.34
C GLN A 12 2.55 6.77 2.54
N ALA A 13 1.25 6.96 2.74
CA ALA A 13 0.77 7.78 3.84
C ALA A 13 1.16 7.19 5.21
N VAL A 14 1.06 5.86 5.38
CA VAL A 14 1.52 5.23 6.62
C VAL A 14 3.03 5.40 6.81
N ILE A 15 3.83 5.22 5.75
CA ILE A 15 5.28 5.38 5.79
C ILE A 15 5.62 6.82 6.19
N ASP A 16 4.99 7.82 5.59
CA ASP A 16 5.24 9.24 5.87
C ASP A 16 4.88 9.62 7.30
N HIS A 17 3.77 9.08 7.84
CA HIS A 17 3.29 9.39 9.18
C HIS A 17 3.98 8.61 10.30
N THR A 18 4.54 7.43 10.02
CA THR A 18 5.04 6.51 11.06
C THR A 18 6.50 6.13 10.92
N GLY A 19 7.12 6.38 9.77
CA GLY A 19 8.45 5.88 9.42
C GLY A 19 8.53 4.36 9.27
N ALA A 20 7.40 3.67 9.12
CA ALA A 20 7.38 2.24 8.87
C ALA A 20 8.00 1.90 7.50
N SER A 21 8.50 0.67 7.34
CA SER A 21 8.98 0.18 6.04
C SER A 21 7.84 -0.43 5.22
N VAL A 22 8.01 -0.50 3.89
CA VAL A 22 7.05 -1.17 2.99
C VAL A 22 6.71 -2.58 3.46
N ALA A 23 7.73 -3.38 3.81
CA ALA A 23 7.53 -4.75 4.26
C ALA A 23 6.62 -4.88 5.49
N LYS A 24 6.58 -3.88 6.37
CA LYS A 24 5.67 -3.88 7.54
C LYS A 24 4.24 -3.55 7.15
N VAL A 25 4.05 -2.63 6.21
CA VAL A 25 2.73 -2.02 5.93
C VAL A 25 2.01 -2.64 4.74
N ALA A 26 2.73 -3.33 3.85
CA ALA A 26 2.23 -3.81 2.57
C ALA A 26 0.97 -4.69 2.71
N THR A 27 1.01 -5.71 3.56
CA THR A 27 -0.12 -6.62 3.76
C THR A 27 -1.34 -5.91 4.37
N TRP A 28 -1.12 -5.06 5.38
CA TRP A 28 -2.20 -4.28 5.99
C TRP A 28 -2.84 -3.32 4.97
N ALA A 29 -2.03 -2.57 4.25
CA ALA A 29 -2.50 -1.59 3.27
C ALA A 29 -3.23 -2.26 2.09
N SER A 30 -2.79 -3.47 1.71
CA SER A 30 -3.46 -4.28 0.70
C SER A 30 -4.89 -4.63 1.13
N HIS A 31 -5.07 -5.08 2.38
CA HIS A 31 -6.40 -5.37 2.93
C HIS A 31 -7.27 -4.11 3.06
N GLN A 32 -6.68 -2.95 3.39
CA GLN A 32 -7.43 -1.69 3.44
C GLN A 32 -7.79 -1.14 2.05
N ALA A 33 -6.96 -1.44 1.04
CA ALA A 33 -7.24 -1.09 -0.35
C ALA A 33 -8.39 -1.93 -0.93
N ASP A 34 -8.57 -3.16 -0.43
CA ASP A 34 -9.61 -4.11 -0.79
C ASP A 34 -10.95 -3.84 -0.06
N ASP A 35 -11.50 -2.66 -0.27
CA ASP A 35 -12.75 -2.20 0.35
C ASP A 35 -13.91 -2.24 -0.68
N VAL A 36 -14.63 -3.37 -0.64
CA VAL A 36 -16.10 -3.51 -0.84
C VAL A 36 -16.68 -3.69 -2.26
N HIS A 37 -15.96 -3.49 -3.37
CA HIS A 37 -16.56 -3.76 -4.72
C HIS A 37 -15.74 -4.57 -5.73
N ASN A 38 -14.49 -4.86 -5.44
CA ASN A 38 -13.65 -5.68 -6.30
C ASN A 38 -12.85 -6.61 -5.40
N SER A 39 -13.47 -7.71 -4.93
CA SER A 39 -12.74 -8.76 -4.22
C SER A 39 -11.56 -9.19 -5.08
N ILE A 40 -10.38 -8.69 -4.75
CA ILE A 40 -9.18 -9.08 -5.45
C ILE A 40 -8.81 -10.47 -4.92
N SER A 41 -9.16 -11.50 -5.70
CA SER A 41 -8.56 -12.82 -5.53
C SER A 41 -7.03 -12.66 -5.61
N GLY A 42 -6.28 -13.53 -4.92
CA GLY A 42 -4.83 -13.38 -4.74
C GLY A 42 -4.00 -13.04 -5.99
N GLY A 43 -4.50 -13.27 -7.21
CA GLY A 43 -3.90 -12.82 -8.46
C GLY A 43 -3.79 -11.30 -8.67
N GLY A 44 -4.71 -10.48 -8.13
CA GLY A 44 -4.63 -9.02 -8.36
C GLY A 44 -3.68 -8.28 -7.41
N LEU A 45 -3.33 -8.88 -6.26
CA LEU A 45 -2.26 -8.40 -5.38
C LEU A 45 -0.90 -8.50 -6.09
N TYR A 46 -0.64 -9.65 -6.72
CA TYR A 46 0.62 -9.89 -7.45
C TYR A 46 0.74 -9.01 -8.68
N GLY A 47 -0.34 -8.85 -9.45
CA GLY A 47 -0.37 -7.93 -10.59
C GLY A 47 -0.10 -6.48 -10.17
N ALA A 48 -0.68 -6.03 -9.07
CA ALA A 48 -0.47 -4.68 -8.55
C ALA A 48 0.95 -4.46 -8.03
N ALA A 49 1.54 -5.43 -7.33
CA ALA A 49 2.91 -5.34 -6.85
C ALA A 49 3.90 -5.22 -8.02
N SER A 50 3.70 -6.01 -9.09
CA SER A 50 4.49 -5.93 -10.32
C SER A 50 4.29 -4.62 -11.08
N GLU A 51 3.11 -4.01 -11.03
CA GLU A 51 2.87 -2.71 -11.65
C GLU A 51 3.63 -1.61 -10.89
N LEU A 52 3.47 -1.60 -9.57
CA LEU A 52 4.04 -0.59 -8.66
C LEU A 52 5.56 -0.66 -8.61
N SER A 53 6.16 -1.84 -8.76
CA SER A 53 7.62 -1.98 -8.79
C SER A 53 8.30 -1.16 -9.89
N ILE A 54 7.56 -0.81 -10.95
CA ILE A 54 8.07 -0.08 -12.10
C ILE A 54 8.09 1.44 -11.84
N TYR A 55 7.05 2.01 -11.22
CA TYR A 55 6.87 3.47 -11.18
C TYR A 55 6.73 4.10 -9.79
N TRP A 56 6.49 3.31 -8.73
CA TRP A 56 6.37 3.86 -7.38
C TRP A 56 7.76 4.07 -6.76
N ILE A 57 7.91 5.12 -5.94
CA ILE A 57 9.19 5.46 -5.33
C ILE A 57 9.76 4.32 -4.46
N TYR A 58 8.88 3.56 -3.81
CA TYR A 58 9.24 2.35 -3.04
C TYR A 58 9.03 1.05 -3.83
N GLY A 59 9.01 1.12 -5.16
CA GLY A 59 8.76 -0.02 -6.03
C GLY A 59 9.75 -1.18 -5.83
N GLU A 60 11.03 -0.87 -5.62
CA GLU A 60 12.07 -1.88 -5.35
C GLU A 60 11.86 -2.58 -4.00
N GLU A 61 11.54 -1.84 -2.94
CA GLU A 61 11.22 -2.42 -1.63
C GLU A 61 9.94 -3.28 -1.68
N LEU A 62 8.97 -2.89 -2.51
CA LEU A 62 7.76 -3.67 -2.71
C LEU A 62 8.03 -4.95 -3.51
N ALA A 63 8.93 -4.91 -4.49
CA ALA A 63 9.38 -6.11 -5.22
C ALA A 63 10.11 -7.09 -4.30
N ASP A 64 11.03 -6.59 -3.46
CA ASP A 64 11.73 -7.39 -2.45
C ASP A 64 10.76 -8.03 -1.46
N TRP A 65 9.74 -7.30 -1.00
CA TRP A 65 8.68 -7.84 -0.16
C TRP A 65 7.90 -8.95 -0.87
N TYR A 66 7.54 -8.74 -2.14
CA TYR A 66 6.82 -9.70 -2.96
C TYR A 66 7.61 -11.00 -3.13
N GLU A 67 8.90 -10.92 -3.46
CA GLU A 67 9.76 -12.08 -3.71
C GLU A 67 9.98 -12.96 -2.47
N ARG A 68 9.95 -12.36 -1.28
CA ARG A 68 10.14 -13.10 -0.01
C ARG A 68 8.93 -13.95 0.36
N GLY A 69 7.73 -13.66 -0.16
CA GLY A 69 6.49 -14.37 0.15
C GLY A 69 6.06 -14.32 1.62
N ASP A 70 6.78 -13.58 2.46
CA ASP A 70 6.56 -13.50 3.91
C ASP A 70 5.81 -12.21 4.20
N SER A 71 4.57 -12.34 4.67
CA SER A 71 3.63 -11.24 4.84
C SER A 71 3.03 -11.25 6.25
N PRO A 72 3.85 -11.13 7.31
CA PRO A 72 3.31 -11.07 8.65
C PRO A 72 2.44 -9.81 8.78
N LEU A 73 1.19 -9.98 9.23
CA LEU A 73 0.28 -8.89 9.60
C LEU A 73 0.73 -8.26 10.94
N VAL A 74 1.96 -7.75 10.99
CA VAL A 74 2.58 -7.17 12.18
C VAL A 74 2.25 -5.70 12.36
N PHE A 75 1.87 -4.99 11.28
CA PHE A 75 1.48 -3.59 11.40
C PHE A 75 0.04 -3.45 11.91
N LYS A 76 -0.12 -2.67 12.98
CA LYS A 76 -1.41 -2.27 13.54
C LYS A 76 -1.49 -0.75 13.52
N ALA A 77 -2.28 -0.22 12.59
CA ALA A 77 -2.60 1.21 12.57
C ALA A 77 -3.38 1.60 13.83
N SER A 78 -3.12 2.80 14.36
CA SER A 78 -3.99 3.40 15.38
C SER A 78 -5.34 3.76 14.77
N LYS A 79 -6.39 3.84 15.60
CA LYS A 79 -7.72 4.27 15.15
C LYS A 79 -7.68 5.66 14.47
N GLU A 80 -6.90 6.58 15.04
CA GLU A 80 -6.70 7.93 14.49
C GLU A 80 -6.06 7.89 13.09
N LEU A 81 -5.04 7.05 12.89
CA LEU A 81 -4.41 6.87 11.58
C LEU A 81 -5.39 6.27 10.56
N VAL A 82 -6.20 5.28 10.96
CA VAL A 82 -7.24 4.71 10.09
C VAL A 82 -8.28 5.75 9.71
N ASP A 83 -8.76 6.54 10.68
CA ASP A 83 -9.80 7.55 10.47
C ASP A 83 -9.28 8.69 9.58
N MET A 84 -8.00 9.09 9.73
CA MET A 84 -7.32 10.07 8.87
C MET A 84 -7.19 9.58 7.43
N LEU A 85 -6.81 8.30 7.23
CA LEU A 85 -6.61 7.72 5.90
C LEU A 85 -7.92 7.42 5.16
N ARG A 86 -9.06 7.56 5.84
CA ARG A 86 -10.40 7.30 5.28
C ARG A 86 -10.89 8.39 4.34
N ASP A 87 -10.33 9.60 4.41
CA ASP A 87 -10.68 10.73 3.54
C ASP A 87 -9.55 11.00 2.52
N PRO A 88 -9.75 10.63 1.24
CA PRO A 88 -8.75 10.83 0.19
C PRO A 88 -8.43 12.26 -0.20
N SER A 89 -9.26 13.22 0.20
CA SER A 89 -9.14 14.61 -0.23
C SER A 89 -8.00 15.37 0.44
N GLU A 90 -7.52 14.88 1.59
CA GLU A 90 -6.51 15.55 2.42
C GLU A 90 -5.05 15.17 2.07
N TRP A 91 -4.83 14.15 1.24
CA TRP A 91 -3.49 13.67 0.87
C TRP A 91 -3.26 13.76 -0.65
N ALA A 92 -3.17 14.99 -1.15
CA ALA A 92 -2.79 15.26 -2.54
C ALA A 92 -1.37 14.72 -2.82
N PHE A 93 -1.26 13.83 -3.81
CA PHE A 93 -0.02 13.13 -4.17
C PHE A 93 0.89 13.99 -5.08
N THR A 94 2.20 13.94 -4.84
CA THR A 94 3.27 14.34 -5.79
C THR A 94 4.36 13.28 -5.92
N ALA A 95 4.02 11.98 -5.85
CA ALA A 95 5.02 10.91 -6.01
C ALA A 95 4.85 10.21 -7.36
N THR A 96 5.50 10.77 -8.38
CA THR A 96 5.96 10.04 -9.57
C THR A 96 7.47 10.19 -9.61
N ARG A 97 8.22 9.11 -9.88
CA ARG A 97 9.66 9.25 -10.17
C ARG A 97 9.78 10.24 -11.36
N PRO A 98 10.65 11.26 -11.30
CA PRO A 98 10.90 12.15 -12.44
C PRO A 98 11.43 11.40 -13.65
#